data_AF-A0A1I8M821-F1
#
_entry.id   AF-A0A1I8M821-F1
#
_cell.length_a   1.000
_cell.length_b   1.000
_cell.length_c   1.000
_cell.angle_alpha   90.00
_cell.angle_beta   90.00
_cell.angle_gamma   90.00
#
_symmetry.space_group_name_H-M   'P 1'
#
loop_
_entity.id
_entity.type
_entity.pdbx_description
1 polymer ?
#
loop_
_entity_poly.entity_id
_entity_poly.type
_entity_poly.pdbx_seq_one_letter_code
_entity_poly.pdbx_strand_id
1 'polypeptide(L)'
;MIYKVESKSSELTPVQQYYKGKTVFITGASGFMGKVLLEKLLYSCYELKEIIMICRAKRGKTPEQRLEDMWKLPIFQRIKDERPEVLKKVTMFNGDITLEMLGLSEENLKHVTENTNIVFHMAATLKLEGNLTDAVNMNLAGTRRAIDVARKMKNLEAFVHLSTAFCNCDQEVMYEKVYDFPHKPEELMRIAEWMDVPTLDAVTPKLLPPHPNTYTYTKRLAELYVRDQYETMPVIIARPSIVSPAAYEPLPGWVDNLNGPTGLMIGCGKGVIRSVLVDKKNKSELIPVDYAINGLVVIPYEFNKGKRPEEIPVYNITNAEHRKKAIGDIIEMSKRVNEAYPLDAGLWYPDPCLTTNKLYHKFNTILFHWLPAYFIDFLLLIFGQKRFMVRVHKKIATGLEVLQFFTLNPWCFKSEKYAALWTNLTEKDKEIFNMNMDPVHTEEEYMISCAKGGRLFMLKEKPENQARARFHLKLMYILDRVCKTFIVYYFFKYLLKWTGVLDLF
;
A
#
# COMPACT_ATOMS: atom_id res chain seq x y z
N MET A 1 -7.12 26.49 -18.78
CA MET A 1 -8.47 27.09 -18.64
C MET A 1 -9.10 26.48 -17.41
N ILE A 2 -9.35 27.29 -16.38
CA ILE A 2 -9.96 26.88 -15.12
C ILE A 2 -11.47 26.84 -15.39
N TYR A 3 -12.06 25.65 -15.48
CA TYR A 3 -13.51 25.52 -15.48
C TYR A 3 -14.03 25.92 -14.10
N LYS A 4 -14.60 27.13 -14.02
CA LYS A 4 -15.46 27.54 -12.92
C LYS A 4 -16.68 26.62 -12.98
N VAL A 5 -16.79 25.66 -12.07
CA VAL A 5 -18.01 24.87 -11.90
C VAL A 5 -19.04 25.80 -11.27
N GLU A 6 -19.87 26.40 -12.12
CA GLU A 6 -21.08 27.09 -11.67
C GLU A 6 -21.98 26.11 -10.93
N SER A 7 -22.47 26.53 -9.76
CA SER A 7 -23.37 25.80 -8.87
C SER A 7 -24.78 25.66 -9.45
N LYS A 8 -24.93 24.99 -10.59
CA LYS A 8 -26.20 24.36 -10.94
C LYS A 8 -26.31 23.09 -10.11
N SER A 9 -27.41 22.93 -9.38
CA SER A 9 -27.81 21.69 -8.72
C SER A 9 -27.80 20.55 -9.74
N SER A 10 -26.65 19.92 -9.97
CA SER A 10 -26.57 18.71 -10.77
C SER A 10 -27.23 17.62 -9.95
N GLU A 11 -28.27 17.00 -10.53
CA GLU A 11 -28.91 15.81 -9.97
C GLU A 11 -27.83 14.81 -9.55
N LEU A 12 -27.91 14.35 -8.30
CA LEU A 12 -26.96 13.38 -7.75
C LEU A 12 -27.00 12.11 -8.60
N THR A 13 -25.83 11.56 -8.89
CA THR A 13 -25.73 10.24 -9.51
C THR A 13 -26.24 9.14 -8.57
N PRO A 14 -26.63 7.97 -9.08
CA PRO A 14 -27.09 6.85 -8.23
C PRO A 14 -26.16 6.51 -7.07
N VAL A 15 -24.83 6.48 -7.27
CA VAL A 15 -23.89 6.20 -6.18
C VAL A 15 -23.91 7.34 -5.15
N GLN A 16 -23.92 8.60 -5.59
CA GLN A 16 -24.02 9.74 -4.67
C GLN A 16 -25.34 9.74 -3.88
N GLN A 17 -26.44 9.41 -4.55
CA GLN A 17 -27.76 9.30 -3.93
C GLN A 17 -27.80 8.17 -2.88
N TYR A 18 -27.07 7.08 -3.10
CA TYR A 18 -26.91 6.04 -2.09
C TYR A 18 -26.21 6.54 -0.83
N TYR A 19 -25.22 7.43 -0.92
CA TYR A 19 -24.55 7.98 0.28
C TYR A 19 -25.29 9.17 0.93
N LYS A 20 -26.28 9.77 0.25
CA LYS A 20 -27.01 10.93 0.75
C LYS A 20 -27.63 10.65 2.12
N GLY A 21 -27.32 11.52 3.10
CA GLY A 21 -27.85 11.42 4.46
C GLY A 21 -27.31 10.25 5.30
N LYS A 22 -26.38 9.44 4.79
CA LYS A 22 -25.79 8.30 5.52
C LYS A 22 -24.58 8.71 6.34
N THR A 23 -24.32 7.97 7.42
CA THR A 23 -23.10 8.07 8.21
C THR A 23 -22.17 6.90 7.90
N VAL A 24 -20.90 7.21 7.65
CA VAL A 24 -19.85 6.24 7.33
C VAL A 24 -18.87 6.11 8.50
N PHE A 25 -18.59 4.90 8.96
CA PHE A 25 -17.56 4.62 9.96
C PHE A 25 -16.31 4.02 9.33
N ILE A 26 -15.16 4.65 9.52
CA ILE A 26 -13.89 4.21 8.93
C ILE A 26 -12.86 3.90 10.03
N THR A 27 -12.43 2.64 10.07
CA THR A 27 -11.23 2.27 10.82
C THR A 27 -10.02 2.33 9.88
N GLY A 28 -8.86 2.80 10.37
CA GLY A 28 -7.67 2.92 9.53
C GLY A 28 -7.68 4.13 8.59
N ALA A 29 -8.59 5.09 8.78
CA ALA A 29 -8.70 6.33 7.98
C ALA A 29 -7.41 7.17 7.94
N SER A 30 -6.54 7.07 8.95
CA SER A 30 -5.24 7.76 8.96
C SER A 30 -4.16 7.09 8.08
N GLY A 31 -4.41 5.89 7.54
CA GLY A 31 -3.51 5.19 6.61
C GLY A 31 -3.60 5.76 5.18
N PHE A 32 -2.72 5.31 4.28
CA PHE A 32 -2.66 5.81 2.91
C PHE A 32 -3.99 5.72 2.16
N MET A 33 -4.52 4.50 2.01
CA MET A 33 -5.83 4.27 1.37
C MET A 33 -6.95 4.95 2.16
N GLY A 34 -6.90 4.92 3.50
CA GLY A 34 -7.92 5.54 4.36
C GLY A 34 -8.06 7.04 4.14
N LYS A 35 -6.94 7.76 3.93
CA LYS A 35 -6.97 9.20 3.64
C LYS A 35 -7.58 9.48 2.26
N VAL A 36 -7.26 8.65 1.26
CA VAL A 36 -7.83 8.79 -0.09
C VAL A 36 -9.33 8.45 -0.08
N LEU A 37 -9.76 7.44 0.69
CA LEU A 37 -11.18 7.13 0.90
C LEU A 37 -11.92 8.29 1.56
N LEU A 38 -11.35 8.85 2.64
CA LEU A 38 -11.93 9.99 3.35
C LEU A 38 -12.10 11.19 2.41
N GLU A 39 -11.05 11.52 1.66
CA GLU A 39 -11.07 12.59 0.67
C GLU A 39 -12.15 12.33 -0.40
N LYS A 40 -12.19 11.11 -0.95
CA LYS A 40 -13.15 10.74 -2.00
C LYS A 40 -14.60 10.84 -1.55
N LEU A 41 -14.91 10.34 -0.36
CA LEU A 41 -16.26 10.42 0.21
C LEU A 41 -16.68 11.87 0.45
N LEU A 42 -15.79 12.71 1.00
CA LEU A 42 -16.08 14.12 1.23
C LEU A 42 -16.29 14.91 -0.06
N TYR A 43 -15.44 14.68 -1.07
CA TYR A 43 -15.47 15.43 -2.32
C TYR A 43 -16.63 14.97 -3.22
N SER A 44 -16.73 13.66 -3.45
CA SER A 44 -17.70 13.10 -4.40
C SER A 44 -19.05 12.75 -3.77
N CYS A 45 -19.09 12.30 -2.51
CA CYS A 45 -20.33 11.96 -1.80
C CYS A 45 -20.72 13.05 -0.79
N TYR A 46 -20.56 14.31 -1.18
CA TYR A 46 -20.66 15.50 -0.33
C TYR A 46 -22.00 15.67 0.41
N GLU A 47 -23.08 15.00 -0.02
CA GLU A 47 -24.40 14.98 0.62
C GLU A 47 -24.54 13.93 1.74
N LEU A 48 -23.48 13.17 2.06
CA LEU A 48 -23.44 12.32 3.25
C LEU A 48 -23.65 13.13 4.53
N LYS A 49 -24.15 12.49 5.59
CA LYS A 49 -24.42 13.14 6.88
C LYS A 49 -23.14 13.36 7.67
N GLU A 50 -22.36 12.30 7.87
CA GLU A 50 -21.17 12.31 8.73
C GLU A 50 -20.18 11.20 8.32
N ILE A 51 -18.88 11.45 8.49
CA ILE A 51 -17.86 10.41 8.49
C ILE A 51 -17.27 10.33 9.90
N ILE A 52 -17.50 9.21 10.56
CA ILE A 52 -16.92 8.89 11.86
C ILE A 52 -15.63 8.09 11.63
N MET A 53 -14.55 8.46 12.30
CA MET A 53 -13.31 7.71 12.26
C MET A 53 -12.68 7.57 13.65
N ILE A 54 -11.89 6.52 13.84
CA ILE A 54 -11.10 6.34 15.05
C ILE A 54 -9.61 6.53 14.77
N CYS A 55 -8.93 7.13 15.74
CA CYS A 55 -7.48 7.14 15.76
C CYS A 55 -6.93 6.84 17.15
N ARG A 56 -5.78 6.15 17.17
CA ARG A 56 -5.05 5.91 18.40
C ARG A 56 -4.48 7.22 18.94
N ALA A 57 -4.56 7.47 20.23
CA ALA A 57 -3.72 8.48 20.87
C ALA A 57 -2.24 8.14 20.58
N LYS A 58 -1.51 9.05 19.91
CA LYS A 58 -0.10 8.83 19.56
C LYS A 58 0.67 10.12 19.72
N ARG A 59 1.83 10.05 20.40
CA ARG A 59 2.75 11.18 20.63
C ARG A 59 2.09 12.37 21.35
N GLY A 60 1.17 12.09 22.29
CA GLY A 60 0.51 13.12 23.09
C GLY A 60 -0.44 14.05 22.33
N LYS A 61 -0.79 13.74 21.07
CA LYS A 61 -1.76 14.53 20.30
C LYS A 61 -3.18 14.03 20.53
N THR A 62 -4.11 14.96 20.71
CA THR A 62 -5.56 14.66 20.74
C THR A 62 -6.04 14.23 19.35
N PRO A 63 -7.19 13.56 19.23
CA PRO A 63 -7.82 13.31 17.94
C PRO A 63 -7.91 14.59 17.10
N GLU A 64 -8.44 15.67 17.64
CA GLU A 64 -8.67 16.94 16.92
C GLU A 64 -7.39 17.47 16.28
N GLN A 65 -6.28 17.49 17.03
CA GLN A 65 -4.96 17.90 16.52
C GLN A 65 -4.46 16.99 15.38
N ARG A 66 -4.74 15.68 15.46
CA ARG A 66 -4.39 14.74 14.38
C ARG A 66 -5.26 14.97 13.14
N LEU A 67 -6.51 15.40 13.31
CA LEU A 67 -7.40 15.77 12.22
C LEU A 67 -6.89 17.03 11.52
N GLU A 68 -6.54 18.06 12.29
CA GLU A 68 -5.97 19.30 11.78
C GLU A 68 -4.69 19.07 10.98
N ASP A 69 -3.79 18.22 11.47
CA ASP A 69 -2.58 17.85 10.73
C ASP A 69 -2.89 17.10 9.44
N MET A 70 -3.94 16.29 9.42
CA MET A 70 -4.39 15.60 8.23
C MET A 70 -4.92 16.58 7.18
N TRP A 71 -5.67 17.60 7.60
CA TRP A 71 -6.15 18.66 6.71
C TRP A 71 -5.02 19.45 6.07
N LYS A 72 -3.83 19.53 6.67
CA LYS A 72 -2.66 20.19 6.06
C LYS A 72 -2.06 19.41 4.88
N LEU A 73 -2.49 18.17 4.65
CA LEU A 73 -1.96 17.37 3.54
C LEU A 73 -2.51 17.89 2.20
N PRO A 74 -1.68 17.92 1.12
CA PRO A 74 -2.08 18.44 -0.19
C PRO A 74 -3.35 17.83 -0.77
N ILE A 75 -3.65 16.56 -0.47
CA ILE A 75 -4.84 15.88 -1.00
C ILE A 75 -6.17 16.51 -0.61
N PHE A 76 -6.23 17.21 0.52
CA PHE A 76 -7.46 17.89 0.97
C PHE A 76 -7.56 19.31 0.43
N GLN A 77 -6.58 19.78 -0.36
CA GLN A 77 -6.54 21.15 -0.84
C GLN A 77 -7.75 21.45 -1.74
N ARG A 78 -8.11 20.55 -2.66
CA ARG A 78 -9.28 20.73 -3.53
C ARG A 78 -10.59 20.87 -2.75
N ILE A 79 -10.76 20.12 -1.66
CA ILE A 79 -11.91 20.25 -0.77
C ILE A 79 -11.91 21.62 -0.09
N LYS A 80 -10.76 22.10 0.40
CA LYS A 80 -10.67 23.42 1.04
C LYS A 80 -10.99 24.56 0.09
N ASP A 81 -10.59 24.42 -1.17
CA ASP A 81 -10.76 25.45 -2.19
C ASP A 81 -12.20 25.48 -2.72
N GLU A 82 -12.83 24.31 -2.88
CA GLU A 82 -14.14 24.20 -3.53
C GLU A 82 -15.32 24.05 -2.56
N ARG A 83 -15.14 23.29 -1.46
CA ARG A 83 -16.21 22.86 -0.53
C ARG A 83 -15.72 22.71 0.92
N PRO A 84 -15.19 23.76 1.56
CA PRO A 84 -14.58 23.64 2.88
C PRO A 84 -15.57 23.19 3.98
N GLU A 85 -16.87 23.40 3.79
CA GLU A 85 -17.93 23.04 4.73
C GLU A 85 -18.03 21.53 4.98
N VAL A 86 -17.70 20.68 4.01
CA VAL A 86 -17.79 19.22 4.19
C VAL A 86 -16.77 18.70 5.20
N LEU A 87 -15.68 19.44 5.46
CA LEU A 87 -14.70 19.06 6.49
C LEU A 87 -15.32 19.01 7.89
N LYS A 88 -16.38 19.78 8.15
CA LYS A 88 -17.12 19.76 9.42
C LYS A 88 -17.95 18.49 9.61
N LYS A 89 -18.13 17.68 8.56
CA LYS A 89 -18.85 16.40 8.62
C LYS A 89 -17.98 15.26 9.15
N VAL A 90 -16.73 15.52 9.53
CA VAL A 90 -15.80 14.50 10.02
C VAL A 90 -15.69 14.57 11.53
N THR A 91 -16.07 13.48 12.18
CA THR A 91 -15.92 13.30 13.62
C THR A 91 -14.83 12.26 13.86
N MET A 92 -13.84 12.60 14.68
CA MET A 92 -12.79 11.65 15.04
C MET A 92 -12.77 11.36 16.53
N PHE A 93 -12.93 10.09 16.87
CA PHE A 93 -12.83 9.62 18.24
C PHE A 93 -11.46 9.01 18.54
N ASN A 94 -11.09 9.05 19.83
CA ASN A 94 -10.01 8.21 20.31
C ASN A 94 -10.47 6.74 20.27
N GLY A 95 -9.67 5.88 19.64
CA GLY A 95 -9.99 4.46 19.54
C GLY A 95 -8.80 3.64 19.06
N ASP A 96 -8.78 2.38 19.48
CA ASP A 96 -7.76 1.41 19.13
C ASP A 96 -8.42 0.06 18.81
N ILE A 97 -8.12 -0.46 17.61
CA ILE A 97 -8.65 -1.75 17.15
C ILE A 97 -8.15 -2.93 18.01
N THR A 98 -7.12 -2.71 18.82
CA THR A 98 -6.57 -3.70 19.75
C THR A 98 -7.34 -3.81 21.07
N LEU A 99 -8.29 -2.89 21.32
CA LEU A 99 -9.09 -2.83 22.54
C LEU A 99 -10.53 -3.22 22.27
N GLU A 100 -11.17 -3.88 23.24
CA GLU A 100 -12.60 -4.21 23.19
C GLU A 100 -13.46 -2.99 22.88
N MET A 101 -14.52 -3.19 22.11
CA MET A 101 -15.38 -2.12 21.59
C MET A 101 -14.59 -0.97 20.92
N LEU A 102 -13.42 -1.29 20.36
CA LEU A 102 -12.50 -0.36 19.70
C LEU A 102 -11.93 0.72 20.62
N GLY A 103 -11.98 0.52 21.95
CA GLY A 103 -11.53 1.50 22.94
C GLY A 103 -12.36 2.80 22.97
N LEU A 104 -13.58 2.77 22.41
CA LEU A 104 -14.50 3.90 22.44
C LEU A 104 -15.09 4.07 23.86
N SER A 105 -15.31 5.32 24.27
CA SER A 105 -16.15 5.61 25.44
C SER A 105 -17.59 5.14 25.20
N GLU A 106 -18.36 4.93 26.26
CA GLU A 106 -19.77 4.52 26.14
C GLU A 106 -20.59 5.51 25.29
N GLU A 107 -20.37 6.81 25.49
CA GLU A 107 -21.00 7.88 24.70
C GLU A 107 -20.65 7.79 23.22
N ASN A 108 -19.35 7.67 22.88
CA ASN A 108 -18.91 7.59 21.49
C ASN A 108 -19.37 6.28 20.84
N LEU A 109 -19.34 5.17 21.57
CA LEU A 109 -19.84 3.87 21.11
C LEU A 109 -21.34 3.95 20.81
N LYS A 110 -22.12 4.61 21.66
CA LYS A 110 -23.54 4.88 21.41
C LYS A 110 -23.72 5.71 20.14
N HIS A 111 -22.98 6.81 19.98
CA HIS A 111 -23.05 7.62 18.75
C HIS A 111 -22.75 6.81 17.49
N VAL A 112 -21.67 6.01 17.51
CA VAL A 112 -21.27 5.13 16.41
C VAL A 112 -22.36 4.11 16.09
N THR A 113 -22.91 3.44 17.10
CA THR A 113 -23.89 2.35 16.91
C THR A 113 -25.28 2.85 16.52
N GLU A 114 -25.67 4.05 16.93
CA GLU A 114 -26.99 4.61 16.59
C GLU A 114 -27.02 5.26 15.19
N ASN A 115 -25.90 5.82 14.73
CA ASN A 115 -25.88 6.63 13.51
C ASN A 115 -25.30 5.92 12.29
N THR A 116 -24.39 4.96 12.44
CA THR A 116 -23.63 4.41 11.30
C THR A 116 -24.47 3.53 10.38
N ASN A 117 -24.33 3.76 9.07
CA ASN A 117 -24.93 2.94 8.01
C ASN A 117 -23.89 2.05 7.31
N ILE A 118 -22.67 2.56 7.10
CA ILE A 118 -21.65 1.89 6.28
C ILE A 118 -20.34 1.84 7.06
N VAL A 119 -19.72 0.66 7.13
CA VAL A 119 -18.42 0.48 7.77
C VAL A 119 -17.36 0.14 6.73
N PHE A 120 -16.26 0.90 6.72
CA PHE A 120 -15.02 0.53 6.04
C PHE A 120 -13.98 0.11 7.07
N HIS A 121 -13.78 -1.20 7.20
CA HIS A 121 -12.78 -1.76 8.09
C HIS A 121 -11.43 -1.93 7.38
N MET A 122 -10.56 -0.92 7.49
CA MET A 122 -9.24 -0.86 6.82
C MET A 122 -8.06 -0.88 7.79
N ALA A 123 -8.31 -0.87 9.11
CA ALA A 123 -7.25 -0.93 10.10
C ALA A 123 -6.54 -2.30 10.05
N ALA A 124 -5.24 -2.29 9.81
CA ALA A 124 -4.39 -3.47 9.83
C ALA A 124 -2.95 -3.08 10.16
N THR A 125 -2.16 -4.02 10.67
CA THR A 125 -0.70 -3.93 10.60
C THR A 125 -0.23 -4.42 9.24
N LEU A 126 0.56 -3.60 8.56
CA LEU A 126 1.25 -3.95 7.32
C LEU A 126 2.71 -4.37 7.56
N LYS A 127 3.11 -4.54 8.83
CA LYS A 127 4.44 -5.04 9.18
C LYS A 127 4.50 -6.52 8.86
N LEU A 128 5.07 -6.84 7.71
CA LEU A 128 5.20 -8.22 7.23
C LEU A 128 6.22 -9.01 8.08
N GLU A 129 7.12 -8.31 8.76
CA GLU A 129 8.12 -8.81 9.71
C GLU A 129 7.65 -8.83 11.17
N GLY A 130 6.37 -8.50 11.44
CA GLY A 130 5.82 -8.50 12.80
C GLY A 130 5.67 -9.90 13.38
N ASN A 131 5.79 -10.03 14.70
CA ASN A 131 5.49 -11.27 15.41
C ASN A 131 4.01 -11.68 15.23
N LEU A 132 3.72 -12.96 15.46
CA LEU A 132 2.39 -13.49 15.23
C LEU A 132 1.35 -12.94 16.21
N THR A 133 1.72 -12.72 17.48
CA THR A 133 0.83 -12.14 18.50
C THR A 133 0.26 -10.79 18.08
N ASP A 134 1.14 -9.86 17.65
CA ASP A 134 0.75 -8.53 17.19
C ASP A 134 -0.10 -8.61 15.92
N ALA A 135 0.28 -9.48 14.98
CA ALA A 135 -0.45 -9.68 13.74
C ALA A 135 -1.87 -10.22 14.00
N VAL A 136 -2.02 -11.21 14.88
CA VAL A 136 -3.31 -11.76 15.30
C VAL A 136 -4.13 -10.70 16.02
N ASN A 137 -3.53 -10.00 16.99
CA ASN A 137 -4.25 -8.98 17.76
C ASN A 137 -4.76 -7.83 16.87
N MET A 138 -3.95 -7.36 15.91
CA MET A 138 -4.34 -6.25 15.04
C MET A 138 -5.24 -6.67 13.87
N ASN A 139 -4.88 -7.72 13.13
CA ASN A 139 -5.54 -8.06 11.87
C ASN A 139 -6.70 -9.05 12.03
N LEU A 140 -6.66 -9.93 13.04
CA LEU A 140 -7.68 -10.95 13.23
C LEU A 140 -8.64 -10.56 14.36
N ALA A 141 -8.13 -10.46 15.59
CA ALA A 141 -8.92 -10.03 16.74
C ALA A 141 -9.43 -8.59 16.59
N GLY A 142 -8.67 -7.72 15.91
CA GLY A 142 -9.13 -6.38 15.55
C GLY A 142 -10.33 -6.40 14.59
N THR A 143 -10.36 -7.33 13.64
CA THR A 143 -11.53 -7.53 12.77
C THR A 143 -12.73 -8.08 13.54
N ARG A 144 -12.50 -9.04 14.45
CA ARG A 144 -13.54 -9.51 15.39
C ARG A 144 -14.16 -8.34 16.16
N ARG A 145 -13.35 -7.50 16.78
CA ARG A 145 -13.83 -6.35 17.58
C ARG A 145 -14.55 -5.29 16.73
N ALA A 146 -14.12 -5.07 15.48
CA ALA A 146 -14.84 -4.20 14.55
C ALA A 146 -16.23 -4.76 14.21
N ILE A 147 -16.32 -6.08 14.00
CA ILE A 147 -17.60 -6.79 13.80
C ILE A 147 -18.48 -6.69 15.05
N ASP A 148 -17.91 -6.84 16.25
CA ASP A 148 -18.68 -6.74 17.49
C ASP A 148 -19.33 -5.37 17.70
N VAL A 149 -18.63 -4.29 17.31
CA VAL A 149 -19.23 -2.95 17.27
C VAL A 149 -20.27 -2.83 16.15
N ALA A 150 -19.97 -3.34 14.96
CA ALA A 150 -20.88 -3.29 13.81
C ALA A 150 -22.20 -4.05 14.05
N ARG A 151 -22.17 -5.17 14.79
CA ARG A 151 -23.36 -5.92 15.20
C ARG A 151 -24.34 -5.09 16.05
N LYS A 152 -23.83 -4.09 16.77
CA LYS A 152 -24.64 -3.18 17.58
C LYS A 152 -25.21 -2.02 16.76
N MET A 153 -24.84 -1.86 15.49
CA MET A 153 -25.31 -0.77 14.64
C MET A 153 -26.76 -0.98 14.19
N LYS A 154 -27.63 -0.02 14.49
CA LYS A 154 -29.08 -0.14 14.24
C LYS A 154 -29.46 -0.11 12.76
N ASN A 155 -28.65 0.56 11.93
CA ASN A 155 -28.96 0.85 10.53
C ASN A 155 -27.86 0.39 9.57
N LEU A 156 -27.13 -0.68 9.92
CA LEU A 156 -26.01 -1.17 9.12
C LEU A 156 -26.50 -1.74 7.77
N GLU A 157 -26.00 -1.16 6.68
CA GLU A 157 -26.28 -1.58 5.31
C GLU A 157 -25.09 -2.32 4.66
N ALA A 158 -23.87 -2.05 5.11
CA ALA A 158 -22.67 -2.69 4.58
C ALA A 158 -21.50 -2.62 5.56
N PHE A 159 -20.81 -3.74 5.73
CA PHE A 159 -19.51 -3.83 6.40
C PHE A 159 -18.46 -4.32 5.40
N VAL A 160 -17.62 -3.41 4.91
CA VAL A 160 -16.56 -3.72 3.95
C VAL A 160 -15.26 -4.01 4.71
N HIS A 161 -14.84 -5.28 4.71
CA HIS A 161 -13.55 -5.71 5.22
C HIS A 161 -12.47 -5.57 4.14
N LEU A 162 -11.45 -4.75 4.41
CA LEU A 162 -10.29 -4.63 3.51
C LEU A 162 -9.26 -5.73 3.83
N SER A 163 -9.17 -6.70 2.92
CA SER A 163 -8.17 -7.76 2.92
C SER A 163 -7.04 -7.44 1.92
N THR A 164 -6.48 -8.44 1.24
CA THR A 164 -5.45 -8.33 0.22
C THR A 164 -5.58 -9.45 -0.79
N ALA A 165 -5.28 -9.19 -2.06
CA ALA A 165 -5.28 -10.23 -3.10
C ALA A 165 -4.27 -11.36 -2.81
N PHE A 166 -3.26 -11.10 -1.98
CA PHE A 166 -2.17 -12.02 -1.65
C PHE A 166 -2.43 -12.90 -0.42
N CYS A 167 -3.64 -12.89 0.16
CA CYS A 167 -3.92 -13.63 1.38
C CYS A 167 -4.00 -15.14 1.17
N ASN A 168 -4.33 -15.62 -0.03
CA ASN A 168 -4.40 -17.05 -0.38
C ASN A 168 -3.24 -17.43 -1.32
N CYS A 169 -2.02 -17.37 -0.79
CA CYS A 169 -0.77 -17.50 -1.57
C CYS A 169 -0.46 -18.92 -2.09
N ASP A 170 -1.25 -19.90 -1.69
CA ASP A 170 -1.26 -21.30 -2.15
C ASP A 170 -2.13 -21.53 -3.38
N GLN A 171 -2.97 -20.56 -3.75
CA GLN A 171 -3.88 -20.70 -4.89
C GLN A 171 -3.16 -20.27 -6.17
N GLU A 172 -3.07 -21.17 -7.15
CA GLU A 172 -2.48 -20.86 -8.47
C GLU A 172 -3.30 -19.79 -9.20
N VAL A 173 -4.63 -19.90 -9.13
CA VAL A 173 -5.58 -18.92 -9.66
C VAL A 173 -6.52 -18.49 -8.54
N MET A 174 -6.54 -17.19 -8.28
CA MET A 174 -7.25 -16.61 -7.17
C MET A 174 -8.51 -15.90 -7.66
N TYR A 175 -9.63 -16.59 -7.52
CA TYR A 175 -10.98 -16.13 -7.80
C TYR A 175 -11.61 -15.29 -6.68
N GLU A 176 -12.69 -14.58 -7.02
CA GLU A 176 -13.50 -13.75 -6.13
C GLU A 176 -14.48 -14.55 -5.26
N LYS A 177 -13.90 -15.43 -4.45
CA LYS A 177 -14.56 -16.24 -3.42
C LYS A 177 -13.65 -16.40 -2.20
N VAL A 178 -14.23 -16.84 -1.08
CA VAL A 178 -13.45 -17.24 0.11
C VAL A 178 -13.01 -18.69 -0.06
N TYR A 179 -11.79 -19.00 0.36
CA TYR A 179 -11.23 -20.35 0.31
C TYR A 179 -11.17 -20.92 1.73
N ASP A 180 -11.60 -22.17 1.88
CA ASP A 180 -11.43 -22.86 3.14
C ASP A 180 -9.96 -22.99 3.53
N PHE A 181 -9.73 -23.13 4.83
CA PHE A 181 -8.42 -23.32 5.40
C PHE A 181 -8.51 -24.20 6.65
N PRO A 182 -7.50 -25.04 6.94
CA PRO A 182 -7.55 -25.95 8.09
C PRO A 182 -7.58 -25.24 9.44
N HIS A 183 -6.92 -24.08 9.57
CA HIS A 183 -6.87 -23.36 10.84
C HIS A 183 -8.12 -22.51 11.03
N LYS A 184 -8.71 -22.59 12.22
CA LYS A 184 -9.88 -21.80 12.60
C LYS A 184 -9.44 -20.45 13.18
N PRO A 185 -10.10 -19.33 12.81
CA PRO A 185 -9.80 -18.00 13.34
C PRO A 185 -9.75 -17.94 14.88
N GLU A 186 -10.74 -18.53 15.54
CA GLU A 186 -10.93 -18.48 16.99
C GLU A 186 -9.81 -19.21 17.73
N GLU A 187 -9.37 -20.35 17.19
CA GLU A 187 -8.29 -21.13 17.79
C GLU A 187 -6.95 -20.38 17.69
N LEU A 188 -6.69 -19.70 16.58
CA LEU A 188 -5.49 -18.86 16.47
C LEU A 188 -5.55 -17.66 17.44
N MET A 189 -6.72 -17.03 17.58
CA MET A 189 -6.91 -15.95 18.56
C MET A 189 -6.63 -16.44 19.98
N ARG A 190 -7.15 -17.62 20.36
CA ARG A 190 -6.88 -18.23 21.66
C ARG A 190 -5.39 -18.48 21.88
N ILE A 191 -4.72 -19.13 20.92
CA ILE A 191 -3.28 -19.42 21.01
C ILE A 191 -2.47 -18.14 21.21
N ALA A 192 -2.77 -17.08 20.46
CA ALA A 192 -2.06 -15.81 20.57
C ALA A 192 -2.34 -15.05 21.89
N GLU A 193 -3.44 -15.35 22.58
CA GLU A 193 -3.83 -14.72 23.84
C GLU A 193 -3.13 -15.36 25.04
N TRP A 194 -3.05 -16.70 25.10
CA TRP A 194 -2.49 -17.40 26.27
C TRP A 194 -1.00 -17.73 26.15
N MET A 195 -0.46 -17.90 24.94
CA MET A 195 0.93 -18.28 24.72
C MET A 195 1.84 -17.05 24.78
N ASP A 196 2.96 -17.14 25.50
CA ASP A 196 3.94 -16.05 25.53
C ASP A 196 4.62 -15.86 24.17
N VAL A 197 5.03 -14.61 23.89
CA VAL A 197 5.59 -14.21 22.59
C VAL A 197 6.81 -15.07 22.19
N PRO A 198 7.83 -15.30 23.05
CA PRO A 198 8.94 -16.19 22.70
C PRO A 198 8.52 -17.60 22.28
N THR A 199 7.59 -18.22 23.00
CA THR A 199 7.09 -19.56 22.66
C THR A 199 6.33 -19.55 21.33
N LEU A 200 5.46 -18.55 21.12
CA LEU A 200 4.71 -18.43 19.88
C LEU A 200 5.62 -18.18 18.67
N ASP A 201 6.65 -17.34 18.83
CA ASP A 201 7.64 -17.07 17.79
C ASP A 201 8.43 -18.33 17.42
N ALA A 202 8.72 -19.21 18.38
CA ALA A 202 9.42 -20.48 18.12
C ALA A 202 8.58 -21.47 17.28
N VAL A 203 7.25 -21.47 17.43
CA VAL A 203 6.35 -22.37 16.67
C VAL A 203 5.81 -21.74 15.39
N THR A 204 5.80 -20.40 15.28
CA THR A 204 5.28 -19.64 14.14
C THR A 204 5.80 -20.16 12.77
N PRO A 205 7.10 -20.47 12.57
CA PRO A 205 7.59 -20.99 11.30
C PRO A 205 6.93 -22.30 10.83
N LYS A 206 6.42 -23.11 11.76
CA LYS A 206 5.68 -24.34 11.43
C LYS A 206 4.18 -24.10 11.21
N LEU A 207 3.65 -23.03 11.78
CA LEU A 207 2.23 -22.67 11.67
C LEU A 207 1.92 -21.87 10.40
N LEU A 208 2.89 -21.06 9.94
CA LEU A 208 2.70 -20.16 8.80
C LEU A 208 2.46 -20.86 7.45
N PRO A 209 3.18 -21.93 7.06
CA PRO A 209 3.03 -22.52 5.73
C PRO A 209 1.54 -22.78 5.38
N PRO A 210 1.08 -22.36 4.19
CA PRO A 210 1.86 -21.92 3.02
C PRO A 210 2.22 -20.43 2.99
N HIS A 211 1.90 -19.66 4.04
CA HIS A 211 2.07 -18.21 4.06
C HIS A 211 3.52 -17.76 4.22
N PRO A 212 3.98 -16.77 3.44
CA PRO A 212 5.34 -16.23 3.57
C PRO A 212 5.55 -15.37 4.82
N ASN A 213 4.47 -14.90 5.45
CA ASN A 213 4.53 -13.99 6.60
C ASN A 213 3.23 -14.00 7.41
N THR A 214 3.30 -13.43 8.61
CA THR A 214 2.17 -13.31 9.54
C THR A 214 1.02 -12.47 8.98
N TYR A 215 1.30 -11.50 8.10
CA TYR A 215 0.28 -10.64 7.50
C TYR A 215 -0.67 -11.41 6.57
N THR A 216 -0.14 -12.12 5.58
CA THR A 216 -0.96 -12.91 4.64
C THR A 216 -1.75 -14.00 5.37
N TYR A 217 -1.13 -14.64 6.37
CA TYR A 217 -1.76 -15.64 7.21
C TYR A 217 -2.95 -15.07 8.00
N THR A 218 -2.74 -13.98 8.72
CA THR A 218 -3.80 -13.36 9.53
C THR A 218 -4.90 -12.73 8.69
N LYS A 219 -4.59 -12.25 7.48
CA LYS A 219 -5.61 -11.76 6.53
C LYS A 219 -6.49 -12.88 5.99
N ARG A 220 -5.94 -14.06 5.67
CA ARG A 220 -6.75 -15.22 5.27
C ARG A 220 -7.73 -15.61 6.37
N LEU A 221 -7.26 -15.71 7.61
CA LEU A 221 -8.12 -16.06 8.75
C LEU A 221 -9.15 -14.97 9.07
N ALA A 222 -8.82 -13.70 8.87
CA ALA A 222 -9.79 -12.62 9.01
C ALA A 222 -10.92 -12.75 7.99
N GLU A 223 -10.63 -13.18 6.76
CA GLU A 223 -11.67 -13.44 5.75
C GLU A 223 -12.59 -14.59 6.14
N LEU A 224 -12.06 -15.69 6.71
CA LEU A 224 -12.90 -16.78 7.22
C LEU A 224 -13.82 -16.28 8.33
N TYR A 225 -13.27 -15.53 9.29
CA TYR A 225 -14.07 -14.97 10.38
C TYR A 225 -15.18 -14.05 9.85
N VAL A 226 -14.87 -13.20 8.86
CA VAL A 226 -15.84 -12.31 8.21
C VAL A 226 -16.89 -13.11 7.45
N ARG A 227 -16.50 -14.12 6.64
CA ARG A 227 -17.42 -15.02 5.92
C ARG A 227 -18.44 -15.63 6.87
N ASP A 228 -17.99 -16.11 8.02
CA ASP A 228 -18.83 -16.79 9.00
C ASP A 228 -19.88 -15.85 9.64
N GLN A 229 -19.78 -14.52 9.42
CA GLN A 229 -20.81 -13.56 9.82
C GLN A 229 -21.86 -13.29 8.75
N TYR A 230 -21.67 -13.78 7.52
CA TYR A 230 -22.48 -13.37 6.38
C TYR A 230 -23.96 -13.68 6.58
N GLU A 231 -24.33 -14.80 7.17
CA GLU A 231 -25.75 -15.12 7.41
C GLU A 231 -26.48 -14.02 8.22
N THR A 232 -25.80 -13.40 9.18
CA THR A 232 -26.41 -12.45 10.13
C THR A 232 -26.07 -10.98 9.87
N MET A 233 -25.08 -10.68 9.02
CA MET A 233 -24.60 -9.32 8.78
C MET A 233 -24.29 -9.04 7.31
N PRO A 234 -24.47 -7.80 6.82
CA PRO A 234 -24.15 -7.39 5.44
C PRO A 234 -22.64 -7.19 5.23
N VAL A 235 -21.85 -8.24 5.43
CA VAL A 235 -20.38 -8.21 5.28
C VAL A 235 -19.95 -8.44 3.84
N ILE A 236 -18.88 -7.76 3.44
CA ILE A 236 -18.28 -7.77 2.10
C ILE A 236 -16.76 -7.83 2.23
N ILE A 237 -16.07 -8.58 1.38
CA ILE A 237 -14.60 -8.64 1.37
C ILE A 237 -14.06 -7.92 0.14
N ALA A 238 -13.12 -7.00 0.35
CA ALA A 238 -12.41 -6.29 -0.70
C ALA A 238 -10.91 -6.55 -0.63
N ARG A 239 -10.32 -7.06 -1.71
CA ARG A 239 -8.93 -7.52 -1.81
C ARG A 239 -8.14 -6.66 -2.82
N PRO A 240 -7.61 -5.51 -2.43
CA PRO A 240 -6.67 -4.79 -3.29
C PRO A 240 -5.40 -5.61 -3.54
N SER A 241 -4.84 -5.49 -4.75
CA SER A 241 -3.45 -5.89 -5.02
C SER A 241 -2.47 -4.84 -4.46
N ILE A 242 -1.23 -4.79 -4.97
CA ILE A 242 -0.23 -3.84 -4.48
C ILE A 242 -0.65 -2.43 -4.89
N VAL A 243 -0.99 -1.61 -3.91
CA VAL A 243 -1.46 -0.26 -4.16
C VAL A 243 -0.29 0.65 -4.54
N SER A 244 -0.41 1.32 -5.68
CA SER A 244 0.53 2.29 -6.22
C SER A 244 0.00 3.72 -6.06
N PRO A 245 0.83 4.76 -6.33
CA PRO A 245 0.39 6.16 -6.22
C PRO A 245 -0.85 6.45 -7.08
N ALA A 246 -1.60 7.49 -6.72
CA ALA A 246 -2.82 7.86 -7.45
C ALA A 246 -2.53 8.11 -8.93
N ALA A 247 -3.40 7.60 -9.81
CA ALA A 247 -3.31 7.86 -11.24
C ALA A 247 -3.79 9.29 -11.55
N TYR A 248 -4.93 9.68 -10.98
CA TYR A 248 -5.61 10.94 -11.26
C TYR A 248 -5.98 11.70 -10.00
N GLU A 249 -6.65 11.06 -9.05
CA GLU A 249 -7.28 11.78 -7.92
C GLU A 249 -6.84 11.26 -6.53
N PRO A 250 -6.94 12.08 -5.47
CA PRO A 250 -7.19 13.53 -5.49
C PRO A 250 -6.08 14.36 -6.13
N LEU A 251 -4.88 13.79 -6.24
CA LEU A 251 -3.74 14.40 -6.88
C LEU A 251 -2.92 13.33 -7.64
N PRO A 252 -2.58 13.55 -8.92
CA PRO A 252 -1.75 12.60 -9.66
C PRO A 252 -0.41 12.33 -8.97
N GLY A 253 -0.03 11.06 -8.87
CA GLY A 253 1.20 10.62 -8.22
C GLY A 253 1.17 10.70 -6.69
N TRP A 254 0.02 10.96 -6.07
CA TRP A 254 -0.07 11.04 -4.61
C TRP A 254 0.33 9.73 -3.92
N VAL A 255 1.26 9.85 -2.99
CA VAL A 255 1.71 8.79 -2.07
C VAL A 255 2.31 9.42 -0.82
N ASP A 256 2.08 8.82 0.35
CA ASP A 256 2.52 9.35 1.64
C ASP A 256 3.37 8.38 2.48
N ASN A 257 3.76 7.24 1.89
CA ASN A 257 4.56 6.21 2.53
C ASN A 257 5.59 5.62 1.56
N LEU A 258 6.57 4.90 2.11
CA LEU A 258 7.63 4.22 1.35
C LEU A 258 7.37 2.71 1.25
N ASN A 259 6.14 2.25 1.40
CA ASN A 259 5.85 0.83 1.39
C ASN A 259 5.87 0.28 -0.05
N GLY A 260 6.29 -0.98 -0.19
CA GLY A 260 6.27 -1.72 -1.46
C GLY A 260 6.95 -0.97 -2.62
N PRO A 261 6.22 -0.68 -3.72
CA PRO A 261 6.80 -0.18 -4.97
C PRO A 261 7.44 1.21 -4.82
N THR A 262 6.87 2.10 -4.00
CA THR A 262 7.42 3.46 -3.80
C THR A 262 8.78 3.42 -3.11
N GLY A 263 8.94 2.54 -2.10
CA GLY A 263 10.21 2.34 -1.42
C GLY A 263 11.29 1.76 -2.33
N LEU A 264 10.93 0.77 -3.15
CA LEU A 264 11.83 0.19 -4.16
C LEU A 264 12.25 1.23 -5.20
N MET A 265 11.29 1.99 -5.75
CA MET A 265 11.56 3.05 -6.72
C MET A 265 12.54 4.09 -6.16
N ILE A 266 12.30 4.59 -4.95
CA ILE A 266 13.18 5.59 -4.32
C ILE A 266 14.55 5.00 -3.96
N GLY A 267 14.58 3.79 -3.39
CA GLY A 267 15.82 3.12 -2.98
C GLY A 267 16.73 2.78 -4.16
N CYS A 268 16.15 2.27 -5.25
CA CYS A 268 16.86 2.02 -6.51
C CYS A 268 17.26 3.33 -7.19
N GLY A 269 16.35 4.31 -7.28
CA GLY A 269 16.59 5.60 -7.93
C GLY A 269 17.68 6.45 -7.25
N LYS A 270 17.84 6.33 -5.92
CA LYS A 270 18.96 6.91 -5.18
C LYS A 270 20.25 6.08 -5.24
N GLY A 271 20.24 4.92 -5.90
CA GLY A 271 21.39 4.03 -5.98
C GLY A 271 21.75 3.35 -4.65
N VAL A 272 20.86 3.36 -3.66
CA VAL A 272 21.09 2.69 -2.36
C VAL A 272 20.80 1.20 -2.47
N ILE A 273 19.74 0.83 -3.20
CA ILE A 273 19.43 -0.55 -3.51
C ILE A 273 20.17 -0.92 -4.81
N ARG A 274 21.19 -1.77 -4.68
CA ARG A 274 22.04 -2.28 -5.77
C ARG A 274 21.73 -3.68 -6.26
N SER A 275 20.88 -4.44 -5.55
CA SER A 275 20.49 -5.78 -5.97
C SER A 275 19.11 -6.12 -5.43
N VAL A 276 18.28 -6.72 -6.27
CA VAL A 276 16.90 -7.14 -5.95
C VAL A 276 16.65 -8.53 -6.54
N LEU A 277 16.04 -9.41 -5.75
CA LEU A 277 15.54 -10.69 -6.20
C LEU A 277 14.16 -10.52 -6.83
N VAL A 278 14.06 -10.80 -8.12
CA VAL A 278 12.83 -10.62 -8.91
C VAL A 278 12.87 -11.50 -10.14
N ASP A 279 11.74 -12.12 -10.47
CA ASP A 279 11.56 -12.72 -11.78
C ASP A 279 10.95 -11.67 -12.72
N LYS A 280 11.71 -11.30 -13.74
CA LYS A 280 11.30 -10.29 -14.73
C LYS A 280 10.11 -10.73 -15.58
N LYS A 281 9.84 -12.04 -15.67
CA LYS A 281 8.74 -12.61 -16.45
C LYS A 281 7.40 -12.52 -15.71
N ASN A 282 7.43 -12.39 -14.38
CA ASN A 282 6.20 -12.27 -13.60
C ASN A 282 5.47 -10.98 -13.95
N LYS A 283 4.15 -11.06 -13.99
CA LYS A 283 3.27 -9.90 -14.20
C LYS A 283 3.19 -9.07 -12.93
N SER A 284 3.18 -7.74 -13.07
CA SER A 284 2.99 -6.86 -11.91
C SER A 284 1.52 -6.78 -11.50
N GLU A 285 1.26 -7.00 -10.22
CA GLU A 285 -0.08 -6.87 -9.64
C GLU A 285 -0.20 -5.52 -8.91
N LEU A 286 -0.12 -4.43 -9.68
CA LEU A 286 -0.24 -3.06 -9.19
C LEU A 286 -1.62 -2.48 -9.47
N ILE A 287 -2.17 -1.70 -8.53
CA ILE A 287 -3.39 -0.93 -8.73
C ILE A 287 -3.25 0.50 -8.19
N PRO A 288 -3.56 1.54 -8.97
CA PRO A 288 -3.59 2.92 -8.45
C PRO A 288 -4.56 3.07 -7.28
N VAL A 289 -4.17 3.84 -6.26
CA VAL A 289 -4.98 3.99 -5.05
C VAL A 289 -6.38 4.55 -5.32
N ASP A 290 -6.52 5.46 -6.28
CA ASP A 290 -7.80 6.03 -6.68
C ASP A 290 -8.74 5.00 -7.32
N TYR A 291 -8.23 4.12 -8.17
CA TYR A 291 -9.03 3.05 -8.75
C TYR A 291 -9.53 2.09 -7.66
N ALA A 292 -8.64 1.74 -6.73
CA ALA A 292 -9.00 0.91 -5.59
C ALA A 292 -10.05 1.57 -4.69
N ILE A 293 -9.89 2.86 -4.38
CA ILE A 293 -10.85 3.61 -3.55
C ILE A 293 -12.18 3.80 -4.26
N ASN A 294 -12.20 4.12 -5.55
CA ASN A 294 -13.44 4.23 -6.32
C ASN A 294 -14.22 2.91 -6.29
N GLY A 295 -13.51 1.78 -6.42
CA GLY A 295 -14.07 0.45 -6.18
C GLY A 295 -14.70 0.30 -4.81
N LEU A 296 -13.94 0.64 -3.75
CA LEU A 296 -14.44 0.54 -2.38
C LEU A 296 -15.69 1.40 -2.15
N VAL A 297 -15.78 2.60 -2.72
CA VAL A 297 -16.97 3.46 -2.59
C VAL A 297 -18.17 2.87 -3.32
N VAL A 298 -17.98 2.24 -4.47
CA VAL A 298 -19.08 1.66 -5.28
C VAL A 298 -19.58 0.33 -4.72
N ILE A 299 -18.72 -0.47 -4.08
CA ILE A 299 -19.08 -1.81 -3.57
C ILE A 299 -20.33 -1.83 -2.67
N PRO A 300 -20.47 -0.98 -1.62
CA PRO A 300 -21.68 -0.93 -0.79
C PRO A 300 -22.96 -0.59 -1.56
N TYR A 301 -22.86 0.30 -2.55
CA TYR A 301 -23.97 0.66 -3.41
C TYR A 301 -24.42 -0.54 -4.25
N GLU A 302 -23.48 -1.21 -4.93
CA GLU A 302 -23.79 -2.37 -5.77
C GLU A 302 -24.39 -3.52 -4.94
N PHE A 303 -23.84 -3.76 -3.75
CA PHE A 303 -24.37 -4.77 -2.81
C PHE A 303 -25.83 -4.52 -2.42
N ASN A 304 -26.23 -3.26 -2.28
CA ASN A 304 -27.58 -2.85 -1.85
C ASN A 304 -28.54 -2.54 -3.02
N LYS A 305 -28.09 -2.64 -4.27
CA LYS A 305 -28.91 -2.35 -5.46
C LYS A 305 -29.92 -3.45 -5.78
N GLY A 306 -29.66 -4.68 -5.35
CA GLY A 306 -30.44 -5.86 -5.75
C GLY A 306 -30.65 -6.88 -4.62
N LYS A 307 -30.97 -8.12 -5.01
CA LYS A 307 -31.12 -9.23 -4.06
C LYS A 307 -29.75 -9.55 -3.46
N ARG A 308 -29.75 -9.74 -2.14
CA ARG A 308 -28.57 -10.21 -1.40
C ARG A 308 -28.03 -11.51 -2.04
N PRO A 309 -26.73 -11.57 -2.41
CA PRO A 309 -26.11 -12.78 -2.93
C PRO A 309 -26.22 -13.96 -1.96
N GLU A 310 -26.21 -15.19 -2.50
CA GLU A 310 -26.23 -16.41 -1.66
C GLU A 310 -24.91 -16.62 -0.93
N GLU A 311 -23.80 -16.30 -1.59
CA GLU A 311 -22.45 -16.34 -1.02
C GLU A 311 -21.95 -14.94 -0.69
N ILE A 312 -21.05 -14.83 0.29
CA ILE A 312 -20.41 -13.57 0.63
C ILE A 312 -19.77 -12.92 -0.62
N PRO A 313 -20.08 -11.65 -0.92
CA PRO A 313 -19.44 -10.96 -2.03
C PRO A 313 -17.97 -10.69 -1.71
N VAL A 314 -17.11 -11.03 -2.66
CA VAL A 314 -15.67 -10.81 -2.60
C VAL A 314 -15.25 -10.09 -3.87
N TYR A 315 -14.41 -9.07 -3.75
CA TYR A 315 -13.91 -8.29 -4.89
C TYR A 315 -12.39 -8.31 -4.89
N ASN A 316 -11.79 -8.83 -5.96
CA ASN A 316 -10.35 -8.74 -6.19
C ASN A 316 -10.09 -7.42 -6.91
N ILE A 317 -9.70 -6.40 -6.16
CA ILE A 317 -9.49 -5.05 -6.68
C ILE A 317 -8.09 -4.99 -7.29
N THR A 318 -7.98 -5.48 -8.52
CA THR A 318 -6.73 -5.62 -9.28
C THR A 318 -6.90 -5.02 -10.68
N ASN A 319 -5.79 -4.80 -11.38
CA ASN A 319 -5.84 -4.30 -12.76
C ASN A 319 -6.29 -5.40 -13.74
N ALA A 320 -6.83 -5.00 -14.89
CA ALA A 320 -7.24 -5.94 -15.93
C ALA A 320 -6.05 -6.73 -16.48
N GLU A 321 -6.30 -7.99 -16.85
CA GLU A 321 -5.25 -8.94 -17.23
C GLU A 321 -4.40 -8.46 -18.42
N HIS A 322 -5.00 -7.78 -19.40
CA HIS A 322 -4.31 -7.24 -20.58
C HIS A 322 -3.44 -6.01 -20.28
N ARG A 323 -3.66 -5.34 -19.13
CA ARG A 323 -2.84 -4.21 -18.68
C ARG A 323 -1.65 -4.64 -17.83
N LYS A 324 -1.67 -5.86 -17.28
CA LYS A 324 -0.57 -6.36 -16.45
C LYS A 324 0.67 -6.57 -17.32
N LYS A 325 1.71 -5.77 -17.09
CA LYS A 325 3.01 -5.86 -17.77
C LYS A 325 3.95 -6.80 -17.02
N ALA A 326 4.91 -7.38 -17.75
CA ALA A 326 6.00 -8.08 -17.12
C ALA A 326 6.84 -7.09 -16.29
N ILE A 327 7.33 -7.53 -15.13
CA ILE A 327 8.14 -6.69 -14.26
C ILE A 327 9.40 -6.18 -14.99
N GLY A 328 9.95 -6.98 -15.92
CA GLY A 328 11.05 -6.55 -16.80
C GLY A 328 10.74 -5.26 -17.57
N ASP A 329 9.58 -5.19 -18.21
CA ASP A 329 9.16 -4.02 -19.01
C ASP A 329 8.99 -2.78 -18.11
N ILE A 330 8.41 -2.96 -16.93
CA ILE A 330 8.23 -1.89 -15.93
C ILE A 330 9.56 -1.33 -15.48
N ILE A 331 10.56 -2.19 -15.30
CA ILE A 331 11.91 -1.78 -14.92
C ILE A 331 12.57 -0.99 -16.03
N GLU A 332 12.42 -1.39 -17.30
CA GLU A 332 12.96 -0.65 -18.44
C GLU A 332 12.32 0.73 -18.58
N MET A 333 11.00 0.81 -18.44
CA MET A 333 10.28 2.09 -18.35
C MET A 333 10.83 2.93 -17.18
N SER A 334 11.01 2.32 -16.01
CA SER A 334 11.50 3.02 -14.81
C SER A 334 12.91 3.57 -15.00
N LYS A 335 13.77 2.93 -15.78
CA LYS A 335 15.10 3.47 -16.11
C LYS A 335 14.99 4.74 -16.94
N ARG A 336 14.19 4.73 -18.01
CA ARG A 336 13.94 5.93 -18.85
C ARG A 336 13.34 7.07 -18.05
N VAL A 337 12.32 6.77 -17.23
CA VAL A 337 11.70 7.78 -16.36
C VAL A 337 12.70 8.34 -15.36
N ASN A 338 13.57 7.51 -14.78
CA ASN A 338 14.57 7.97 -13.83
C ASN A 338 15.70 8.80 -14.50
N GLU A 339 16.03 8.56 -15.76
CA GLU A 339 16.95 9.42 -16.52
C GLU A 339 16.36 10.82 -16.80
N ALA A 340 15.06 10.88 -17.14
CA ALA A 340 14.35 12.12 -17.36
C ALA A 340 14.06 12.88 -16.05
N TYR A 341 13.68 12.13 -15.01
CA TYR A 341 13.21 12.61 -13.71
C TYR A 341 14.04 12.12 -12.50
N PRO A 342 15.38 12.26 -12.48
CA PRO A 342 16.22 11.66 -11.44
C PRO A 342 16.05 12.28 -10.06
N LEU A 343 16.04 11.46 -9.02
CA LEU A 343 15.96 11.92 -7.64
C LEU A 343 17.21 12.74 -7.27
N ASP A 344 17.04 13.80 -6.47
CA ASP A 344 18.18 14.60 -6.00
C ASP A 344 18.96 13.84 -4.92
N ALA A 345 20.26 14.14 -4.81
CA ALA A 345 21.19 13.55 -3.85
C ALA A 345 21.12 12.00 -3.80
N GLY A 346 21.44 11.35 -4.92
CA GLY A 346 21.66 9.90 -4.97
C GLY A 346 22.99 9.50 -4.33
N LEU A 347 23.02 8.35 -3.65
CA LEU A 347 24.24 7.77 -3.07
C LEU A 347 25.17 7.22 -4.15
N TRP A 348 24.59 6.65 -5.22
CA TRP A 348 25.32 6.09 -6.35
C TRP A 348 24.50 6.15 -7.63
N TYR A 349 25.11 5.87 -8.78
CA TYR A 349 24.38 5.78 -10.05
C TYR A 349 23.32 4.65 -10.01
N PRO A 350 22.05 4.90 -10.32
CA PRO A 350 20.95 3.93 -10.18
C PRO A 350 20.97 2.85 -11.26
N ASP A 351 21.63 1.73 -10.95
CA ASP A 351 21.80 0.56 -11.83
C ASP A 351 21.73 -0.73 -10.98
N PRO A 352 20.56 -1.06 -10.42
CA PRO A 352 20.41 -2.24 -9.58
C PRO A 352 20.51 -3.53 -10.40
N CYS A 353 21.22 -4.51 -9.85
CA CYS A 353 21.25 -5.87 -10.37
C CYS A 353 19.93 -6.59 -10.05
N LEU A 354 19.28 -7.12 -11.08
CA LEU A 354 17.99 -7.83 -10.98
C LEU A 354 18.21 -9.29 -11.34
N THR A 355 17.90 -10.19 -10.42
CA THR A 355 18.22 -11.60 -10.60
C THR A 355 17.19 -12.50 -9.91
N THR A 356 17.08 -13.75 -10.35
CA THR A 356 16.40 -14.82 -9.64
C THR A 356 17.38 -15.69 -8.83
N ASN A 357 18.69 -15.52 -9.05
CA ASN A 357 19.71 -16.32 -8.39
C ASN A 357 20.05 -15.76 -7.00
N LYS A 358 19.65 -16.51 -5.96
CA LYS A 358 19.85 -16.14 -4.55
C LYS A 358 21.33 -16.01 -4.15
N LEU A 359 22.22 -16.84 -4.70
CA LEU A 359 23.66 -16.77 -4.40
C LEU A 359 24.27 -15.51 -5.01
N TYR A 360 23.94 -15.22 -6.27
CA TYR A 360 24.41 -14.02 -6.95
C TYR A 360 23.88 -12.74 -6.27
N HIS A 361 22.62 -12.74 -5.85
CA HIS A 361 22.06 -11.67 -5.03
C HIS A 361 22.83 -11.49 -3.72
N LYS A 362 23.08 -12.57 -2.96
CA LYS A 362 23.83 -12.52 -1.70
C LYS A 362 25.25 -11.98 -1.88
N PHE A 363 25.95 -12.39 -2.94
CA PHE A 363 27.25 -11.85 -3.30
C PHE A 363 27.18 -10.34 -3.55
N ASN A 364 26.22 -9.90 -4.37
CA ASN A 364 26.05 -8.48 -4.68
C ASN A 364 25.64 -7.63 -3.47
N THR A 365 24.83 -8.14 -2.54
CA THR A 365 24.47 -7.40 -1.33
C THR A 365 25.67 -7.26 -0.39
N ILE A 366 26.51 -8.28 -0.25
CA ILE A 366 27.76 -8.16 0.53
C ILE A 366 28.65 -7.05 -0.05
N LEU A 367 28.91 -7.09 -1.36
CA LEU A 367 29.85 -6.18 -2.01
C LEU A 367 29.33 -4.76 -2.19
N PHE A 368 28.05 -4.60 -2.53
CA PHE A 368 27.50 -3.31 -2.96
C PHE A 368 26.51 -2.69 -1.99
N HIS A 369 26.09 -3.41 -0.94
CA HIS A 369 25.29 -2.85 0.15
C HIS A 369 26.12 -2.77 1.43
N TRP A 370 26.53 -3.92 1.96
CA TRP A 370 27.11 -4.00 3.31
C TRP A 370 28.52 -3.43 3.39
N LEU A 371 29.43 -3.84 2.51
CA LEU A 371 30.82 -3.35 2.52
C LEU A 371 30.88 -1.81 2.41
N PRO A 372 30.18 -1.15 1.46
CA PRO A 372 30.11 0.30 1.40
C PRO A 372 29.47 0.92 2.64
N ALA A 373 28.44 0.30 3.22
CA ALA A 373 27.79 0.82 4.42
C ALA A 373 28.74 0.89 5.62
N TYR A 374 29.50 -0.18 5.86
CA TYR A 374 30.51 -0.21 6.93
C TYR A 374 31.64 0.78 6.66
N PHE A 375 32.09 0.88 5.41
CA PHE A 375 33.12 1.85 5.03
C PHE A 375 32.66 3.29 5.26
N ILE A 376 31.45 3.65 4.83
CA ILE A 376 30.87 4.99 5.03
C ILE A 376 30.71 5.27 6.54
N ASP A 377 30.15 4.34 7.32
CA ASP A 377 30.00 4.54 8.77
C ASP A 377 31.36 4.63 9.49
N PHE A 378 32.39 3.94 9.00
CA PHE A 378 33.76 4.07 9.51
C PHE A 378 34.35 5.46 9.21
N LEU A 379 34.18 5.98 8.00
CA LEU A 379 34.58 7.36 7.68
C LEU A 379 33.82 8.37 8.54
N LEU A 380 32.50 8.22 8.68
CA LEU A 380 31.69 9.08 9.54
C LEU A 380 32.18 9.04 10.99
N LEU A 381 32.59 7.87 11.50
CA LEU A 381 33.21 7.75 12.82
C LEU A 381 34.50 8.57 12.93
N ILE A 382 35.40 8.47 11.96
CA ILE A 382 36.66 9.23 11.93
C ILE A 382 36.39 10.74 11.93
N PHE A 383 35.38 11.19 11.18
CA PHE A 383 35.03 12.61 11.08
C PHE A 383 34.08 13.11 12.20
N GLY A 384 33.86 12.31 13.26
CA GLY A 384 32.98 12.66 14.37
C GLY A 384 31.51 12.84 13.98
N GLN A 385 31.10 12.30 12.83
CA GLN A 385 29.75 12.38 12.29
C GLN A 385 28.87 11.20 12.77
N LYS A 386 27.55 11.42 12.74
CA LYS A 386 26.59 10.39 13.12
C LYS A 386 26.55 9.25 12.09
N ARG A 387 26.96 8.05 12.50
CA ARG A 387 26.81 6.79 11.75
C ARG A 387 25.35 6.48 11.47
N PHE A 388 25.03 6.10 10.24
CA PHE A 388 23.65 5.77 9.87
C PHE A 388 23.52 4.71 8.77
N MET A 389 24.57 4.43 8.00
CA MET A 389 24.46 3.70 6.74
C MET A 389 24.20 2.21 6.95
N VAL A 390 24.83 1.59 7.94
CA VAL A 390 24.55 0.19 8.32
C VAL A 390 23.10 0.03 8.77
N ARG A 391 22.57 1.00 9.52
CA ARG A 391 21.18 0.99 9.96
C ARG A 391 20.19 1.15 8.79
N VAL A 392 20.54 1.94 7.78
CA VAL A 392 19.75 2.05 6.55
C VAL A 392 19.73 0.72 5.81
N HIS A 393 20.89 0.08 5.62
CA HIS A 393 20.95 -1.22 4.93
C HIS A 393 20.29 -2.36 5.70
N LYS A 394 20.28 -2.35 7.04
CA LYS A 394 19.45 -3.28 7.84
C LYS A 394 17.97 -3.18 7.47
N LYS A 395 17.43 -1.96 7.38
CA LYS A 395 16.03 -1.74 6.98
C LYS A 395 15.75 -2.19 5.54
N ILE A 396 16.68 -1.91 4.62
CA ILE A 396 16.57 -2.33 3.22
C ILE A 396 16.58 -3.85 3.12
N ALA A 397 17.50 -4.54 3.83
CA ALA A 397 17.60 -5.99 3.80
C ALA A 397 16.30 -6.65 4.29
N THR A 398 15.76 -6.21 5.43
CA THR A 398 14.47 -6.70 5.94
C THR A 398 13.33 -6.45 4.94
N GLY A 399 13.26 -5.24 4.37
CA GLY A 399 12.23 -4.90 3.39
C GLY A 399 12.33 -5.73 2.10
N LEU A 400 13.54 -5.99 1.60
CA LEU A 400 13.76 -6.82 0.42
C LEU A 400 13.40 -8.28 0.68
N GLU A 401 13.85 -8.85 1.81
CA GLU A 401 13.55 -10.24 2.20
C GLU A 401 12.05 -10.52 2.21
N VAL A 402 11.29 -9.63 2.83
CA VAL A 402 9.83 -9.67 2.88
C VAL A 402 9.17 -9.63 1.49
N LEU A 403 9.74 -8.88 0.54
CA LEU A 403 9.19 -8.71 -0.80
C LEU A 403 9.52 -9.88 -1.74
N GLN A 404 10.58 -10.65 -1.47
CA GLN A 404 11.09 -11.70 -2.36
C GLN A 404 10.02 -12.71 -2.77
N PHE A 405 9.16 -13.11 -1.83
CA PHE A 405 8.11 -14.06 -2.13
C PHE A 405 7.13 -13.51 -3.18
N PHE A 406 6.78 -12.22 -3.10
CA PHE A 406 5.83 -11.60 -4.04
C PHE A 406 6.47 -11.27 -5.39
N THR A 407 7.79 -11.04 -5.44
CA THR A 407 8.51 -10.70 -6.68
C THR A 407 9.03 -11.93 -7.44
N LEU A 408 9.18 -13.08 -6.78
CA LEU A 408 9.66 -14.32 -7.40
C LEU A 408 8.54 -15.27 -7.82
N ASN A 409 7.36 -15.20 -7.20
CA ASN A 409 6.22 -16.04 -7.58
C ASN A 409 5.29 -15.32 -8.57
N PRO A 410 4.74 -16.04 -9.57
CA PRO A 410 3.69 -15.51 -10.43
C PRO A 410 2.35 -15.41 -9.67
N TRP A 411 1.50 -14.50 -10.10
CA TRP A 411 0.19 -14.25 -9.51
C TRP A 411 -0.87 -14.21 -10.61
N CYS A 412 -2.01 -14.86 -10.37
CA CYS A 412 -3.17 -14.81 -11.26
C CYS A 412 -4.43 -14.46 -10.48
N PHE A 413 -4.71 -13.17 -10.34
CA PHE A 413 -5.94 -12.66 -9.73
C PHE A 413 -7.03 -12.47 -10.79
N LYS A 414 -8.16 -13.17 -10.62
CA LYS A 414 -9.39 -12.94 -11.40
C LYS A 414 -10.21 -11.85 -10.71
N SER A 415 -10.67 -10.86 -11.46
CA SER A 415 -11.31 -9.64 -10.94
C SER A 415 -12.58 -9.28 -11.73
N GLU A 416 -13.39 -10.29 -12.05
CA GLU A 416 -14.58 -10.15 -12.91
C GLU A 416 -15.68 -9.33 -12.23
N LYS A 417 -15.96 -9.58 -10.95
CA LYS A 417 -16.91 -8.80 -10.14
C LYS A 417 -16.43 -7.37 -9.96
N TYR A 418 -15.13 -7.14 -9.74
CA TYR A 418 -14.57 -5.79 -9.69
C TYR A 418 -14.71 -5.05 -11.04
N ALA A 419 -14.40 -5.72 -12.16
CA ALA A 419 -14.60 -5.15 -13.50
C ALA A 419 -16.07 -4.85 -13.79
N ALA A 420 -17.00 -5.71 -13.36
CA ALA A 420 -18.43 -5.51 -13.53
C ALA A 420 -18.95 -4.26 -12.81
N LEU A 421 -18.33 -3.83 -11.69
CA LEU A 421 -18.68 -2.56 -11.04
C LEU A 421 -18.60 -1.40 -12.04
N TRP A 422 -17.49 -1.29 -12.78
CA TRP A 422 -17.30 -0.25 -13.79
C TRP A 422 -18.36 -0.31 -14.89
N THR A 423 -18.68 -1.51 -15.39
CA THR A 423 -19.66 -1.70 -16.47
C THR A 423 -21.08 -1.33 -16.02
N ASN A 424 -21.41 -1.56 -14.75
CA ASN A 424 -22.75 -1.34 -14.18
C ASN A 424 -23.03 0.13 -13.79
N LEU A 425 -22.03 1.00 -13.82
CA LEU A 425 -22.17 2.42 -13.51
C LEU A 425 -22.80 3.21 -14.67
N THR A 426 -23.54 4.26 -14.30
CA THR A 426 -23.98 5.27 -15.28
C THR A 426 -22.78 6.06 -15.81
N GLU A 427 -22.90 6.71 -16.97
CA GLU A 427 -21.79 7.52 -17.51
C GLU A 427 -21.35 8.64 -16.55
N LYS A 428 -22.29 9.28 -15.85
CA LYS A 428 -21.96 10.27 -14.81
C LYS A 428 -21.25 9.65 -13.61
N ASP A 429 -21.67 8.46 -13.16
CA ASP A 429 -20.96 7.74 -12.10
C ASP A 429 -19.55 7.33 -12.55
N LYS A 430 -19.36 6.96 -13.82
CA LYS A 430 -18.05 6.59 -14.37
C LYS A 430 -17.07 7.77 -14.38
N GLU A 431 -17.55 8.97 -14.64
CA GLU A 431 -16.76 10.20 -14.53
C GLU A 431 -16.33 10.48 -13.09
N ILE A 432 -17.22 10.24 -12.13
CA ILE A 432 -16.96 10.51 -10.71
C ILE A 432 -16.11 9.39 -10.11
N PHE A 433 -16.53 8.13 -10.20
CA PHE A 433 -15.89 6.96 -9.59
C PHE A 433 -15.09 6.19 -10.64
N ASN A 434 -14.09 6.86 -11.22
CA ASN A 434 -13.28 6.30 -12.30
C ASN A 434 -12.55 5.02 -11.86
N MET A 435 -12.92 3.89 -12.46
CA MET A 435 -12.27 2.59 -12.34
C MET A 435 -11.89 2.05 -13.72
N ASN A 436 -11.75 2.94 -14.71
CA ASN A 436 -11.45 2.56 -16.07
C ASN A 436 -10.11 1.84 -16.14
N MET A 437 -10.14 0.54 -16.36
CA MET A 437 -8.93 -0.27 -16.52
C MET A 437 -8.27 -0.06 -17.88
N ASP A 438 -8.89 0.71 -18.79
CA ASP A 438 -8.35 1.11 -20.08
C ASP A 438 -8.24 2.64 -20.20
N PRO A 439 -7.39 3.28 -19.38
CA PRO A 439 -7.19 4.71 -19.46
C PRO A 439 -6.54 5.13 -20.78
N VAL A 440 -6.86 6.36 -21.20
CA VAL A 440 -6.25 7.03 -22.36
C VAL A 440 -4.75 7.28 -22.15
N HIS A 441 -4.32 7.47 -20.90
CA HIS A 441 -2.91 7.67 -20.57
C HIS A 441 -2.14 6.36 -20.62
N THR A 442 -0.93 6.44 -21.17
CA THR A 442 0.02 5.33 -21.24
C THR A 442 0.59 4.99 -19.85
N GLU A 443 1.09 3.77 -19.69
CA GLU A 443 1.78 3.34 -18.47
C GLU A 443 3.02 4.20 -18.17
N GLU A 444 3.70 4.69 -19.21
CA GLU A 444 4.88 5.55 -19.06
C GLU A 444 4.50 6.93 -18.51
N GLU A 445 3.39 7.53 -18.96
CA GLU A 445 2.85 8.77 -18.39
C GLU A 445 2.45 8.59 -16.92
N TYR A 446 1.80 7.48 -16.59
CA TYR A 446 1.48 7.14 -15.20
C TYR A 446 2.75 7.00 -14.34
N MET A 447 3.79 6.33 -14.86
CA MET A 447 5.05 6.17 -14.16
C MET A 447 5.80 7.50 -13.97
N ILE A 448 5.75 8.40 -14.95
CA ILE A 448 6.26 9.78 -14.81
C ILE A 448 5.53 10.51 -13.68
N SER A 449 4.20 10.38 -13.61
CA SER A 449 3.39 10.95 -12.53
C SER A 449 3.82 10.40 -11.16
N CYS A 450 4.00 9.08 -11.05
CA CYS A 450 4.51 8.43 -9.84
C CYS A 450 5.91 8.93 -9.44
N ALA A 451 6.82 9.09 -10.39
CA ALA A 451 8.17 9.61 -10.12
C ALA A 451 8.13 11.05 -9.60
N LYS A 452 7.35 11.92 -10.25
CA LYS A 452 7.13 13.31 -9.79
C LYS A 452 6.51 13.35 -8.40
N GLY A 453 5.52 12.50 -8.14
CA GLY A 453 4.88 12.35 -6.84
C GLY A 453 5.85 11.88 -5.75
N GLY A 454 6.68 10.88 -6.03
CA GLY A 454 7.73 10.41 -5.10
C GLY A 454 8.71 11.53 -4.72
N ARG A 455 9.11 12.36 -5.68
CA ARG A 455 9.97 13.53 -5.43
C ARG A 455 9.28 14.54 -4.52
N LEU A 456 8.08 14.97 -4.89
CA LEU A 456 7.37 16.05 -4.22
C LEU A 456 6.85 15.63 -2.84
N PHE A 457 6.18 14.49 -2.76
CA PHE A 457 5.47 14.07 -1.55
C PHE A 457 6.34 13.30 -0.56
N MET A 458 7.27 12.46 -1.05
CA MET A 458 8.13 11.64 -0.18
C MET A 458 9.47 12.28 0.12
N LEU A 459 10.14 12.83 -0.89
CA LEU A 459 11.47 13.42 -0.74
C LEU A 459 11.44 14.93 -0.47
N LYS A 460 10.26 15.57 -0.59
CA LYS A 460 10.08 17.02 -0.45
C LYS A 460 10.98 17.82 -1.39
N GLU A 461 11.31 17.25 -2.54
CA GLU A 461 12.04 17.91 -3.60
C GLU A 461 11.11 18.85 -4.35
N LYS A 462 11.57 20.08 -4.58
CA LYS A 462 10.82 21.04 -5.38
C LYS A 462 11.10 20.85 -6.87
N PRO A 463 10.17 21.20 -7.77
CA PRO A 463 10.38 21.07 -9.23
C PRO A 463 11.64 21.79 -9.73
N GLU A 464 12.06 22.87 -9.08
CA GLU A 464 13.24 23.65 -9.49
C GLU A 464 14.55 22.87 -9.29
N ASN A 465 14.57 21.86 -8.42
CA ASN A 465 15.74 21.01 -8.16
C ASN A 465 16.05 20.05 -9.33
N GLN A 466 15.17 19.97 -10.34
CA GLN A 466 15.26 19.02 -11.43
C GLN A 466 16.56 19.11 -12.24
N ALA A 467 17.00 20.34 -12.55
CA ALA A 467 18.22 20.56 -13.33
C ALA A 467 19.46 20.10 -12.56
N ARG A 468 19.53 20.42 -11.27
CA ARG A 468 20.58 19.97 -10.36
C ARG A 468 20.62 18.46 -10.25
N ALA A 469 19.46 17.81 -10.08
CA ALA A 469 19.38 16.36 -9.97
C ALA A 469 19.88 15.65 -11.24
N ARG A 470 19.58 16.19 -12.44
CA ARG A 470 20.13 15.68 -13.71
C ARG A 470 21.64 15.83 -13.80
N PHE A 471 22.19 16.95 -13.33
CA PHE A 471 23.64 17.15 -13.27
C PHE A 471 24.30 16.15 -12.32
N HIS A 472 23.76 15.97 -11.11
CA HIS A 472 24.23 14.98 -10.16
C HIS A 472 24.17 13.55 -10.72
N LEU A 473 23.09 13.18 -11.43
CA LEU A 473 22.99 11.86 -12.07
C LEU A 473 24.13 11.65 -13.08
N LYS A 474 24.45 12.65 -13.90
CA LYS A 474 25.57 12.58 -14.87
C LYS A 474 26.92 12.41 -14.18
N LEU A 475 27.16 13.15 -13.09
CA LEU A 475 28.38 12.98 -12.28
C LEU A 475 28.47 11.56 -11.70
N MET A 476 27.37 11.06 -11.14
CA MET A 476 27.30 9.71 -10.59
C MET A 476 27.52 8.65 -11.67
N TYR A 477 27.01 8.86 -12.88
CA TYR A 477 27.27 7.98 -14.02
C TYR A 477 28.77 7.91 -14.36
N ILE A 478 29.42 9.07 -14.47
CA ILE A 478 30.87 9.14 -14.73
C ILE A 478 31.63 8.43 -13.61
N LEU A 479 31.30 8.71 -12.35
CA LEU A 479 31.92 8.07 -11.19
C LEU A 479 31.73 6.54 -11.24
N ASP A 480 30.52 6.05 -11.51
CA ASP A 480 30.23 4.61 -11.63
C ASP A 480 31.05 3.95 -12.74
N ARG A 481 31.14 4.58 -13.92
CA ARG A 481 31.96 4.09 -15.03
C ARG A 481 33.44 4.05 -14.67
N VAL A 482 33.97 5.14 -14.12
CA VAL A 482 35.38 5.23 -13.71
C VAL A 482 35.71 4.19 -12.65
N CYS A 483 34.90 4.07 -11.60
CA CYS A 483 35.10 3.08 -10.54
C CYS A 483 35.04 1.64 -11.09
N LYS A 484 34.05 1.31 -11.91
CA LYS A 484 33.95 -0.02 -12.54
C LYS A 484 35.16 -0.32 -13.42
N THR A 485 35.59 0.64 -14.24
CA THR A 485 36.79 0.49 -15.09
C THR A 485 38.05 0.24 -14.25
N PHE A 486 38.26 0.99 -13.17
CA PHE A 486 39.41 0.78 -12.28
C PHE A 486 39.35 -0.58 -11.58
N ILE A 487 38.18 -0.98 -11.05
CA ILE A 487 38.02 -2.28 -10.40
C ILE A 487 38.35 -3.42 -11.37
N VAL A 488 37.80 -3.36 -12.59
CA VAL A 488 38.05 -4.36 -13.63
C VAL A 488 39.53 -4.37 -14.02
N TYR A 489 40.13 -3.20 -14.27
CA TYR A 489 41.55 -3.07 -14.62
C TYR A 489 42.47 -3.66 -13.54
N TYR A 490 42.28 -3.30 -12.27
CA TYR A 490 43.11 -3.82 -11.18
C TYR A 490 42.88 -5.30 -10.92
N PHE A 491 41.65 -5.80 -11.08
CA PHE A 491 41.35 -7.22 -11.00
C PHE A 491 42.08 -8.01 -12.10
N PHE A 492 42.00 -7.56 -13.36
CA PHE A 492 42.72 -8.20 -14.47
C PHE A 492 44.23 -8.11 -14.28
N LYS A 493 44.77 -6.95 -13.88
CA LYS A 493 46.20 -6.80 -13.58
C LYS A 493 46.65 -7.75 -12.47
N TYR A 494 45.85 -7.90 -11.40
CA TYR A 494 46.14 -8.86 -10.33
C TYR A 494 46.11 -10.30 -10.84
N LEU A 495 45.12 -10.66 -11.65
CA LEU A 495 44.98 -12.00 -12.21
C LEU A 495 46.16 -12.34 -13.15
N LEU A 496 46.57 -11.42 -14.02
CA LEU A 496 47.73 -11.61 -14.90
C LEU A 496 49.03 -11.75 -14.12
N LYS A 497 49.15 -11.04 -12.98
CA LYS A 497 50.31 -11.16 -12.09
C LYS A 497 50.30 -12.51 -11.37
N TRP A 498 49.14 -12.92 -10.87
CA TRP A 498 48.98 -14.18 -10.15
C TRP A 498 49.19 -15.41 -11.05
N THR A 499 48.80 -15.31 -12.31
CA THR A 499 49.02 -16.37 -13.33
C THR A 499 50.42 -16.35 -13.95
N GLY A 500 51.28 -15.39 -13.60
CA GLY A 500 52.63 -15.24 -14.17
C GLY A 500 52.64 -14.78 -15.63
N VAL A 501 51.50 -14.48 -16.23
CA VAL A 501 51.40 -14.02 -17.63
C VAL A 501 52.04 -12.65 -17.80
N LEU A 502 51.99 -11.81 -16.76
CA LEU A 502 52.69 -10.53 -16.75
C LEU A 502 54.22 -10.67 -16.74
N ASP A 503 54.76 -11.85 -16.39
CA ASP A 503 56.20 -12.12 -16.42
C ASP A 503 56.65 -12.74 -17.77
N LEU A 504 55.71 -13.00 -18.69
CA LEU A 504 55.97 -13.48 -20.06
C LEU A 504 56.17 -12.34 -21.08
N PHE A 505 55.95 -11.09 -20.66
CA PHE A 505 56.12 -9.87 -21.43
C PHE A 505 56.99 -8.89 -20.64
#